data_AF-A0A6A3ATV3-F1
#
_entry.id   AF-A0A6A3ATV3-F1
#
_cell.length_a   1.000
_cell.length_b   1.000
_cell.length_c   1.000
_cell.angle_alpha   90.00
_cell.angle_beta   90.00
_cell.angle_gamma   90.00
#
_symmetry.space_group_name_H-M   'P 1'
#
loop_
_entity.id
_entity.type
_entity.pdbx_description
1 polymer ?
#
loop_
_entity_poly.entity_id
_entity_poly.type
_entity_poly.pdbx_seq_one_letter_code
_entity_poly.pdbx_strand_id
1 'polypeptide(L)'
;MVGLLLASPIFASLAKSYNPFRLIGVGLSVWTLAVAGCASAFSFWFIAICRMLVGVGEASFISLAAPFIDDNAPKTAWLAMFYMCIPTGIALGYVYGGFVGGYFHWRYAFWGEALLMLPFAVLGFVVKPLQLKGFSPVESRKALTSVETVSSVIDDVDSEASKLDGLMLFAGDNISAEELSKTSKSVSIRNILNQLSWFAKDMKVLLVNRVYVVNVLGYIAYNFVIGAYSYWGPKAGYNIYHMKSADMLFGGITIVCGILGTVSGGFILDRMSATISNAFILLSGATFLGAIFCFSAFCFRSLYGFIVLFAVGELLVFATQAPVNYVCLHCVKPSLRPLSMAISTVSIHIFGDVPSSPLVGVLQDHINNWRNTALILTSILFLAAGVWFIGVFLHSVDKSSDGSQQVSTTSTKPLLDGNVDESFL
;
A
#
# COMPACT_ATOMS: atom_id res chain seq x y z
N MET A 1 6.67 -1.01 -10.99
CA MET A 1 7.05 -1.75 -9.76
C MET A 1 8.29 -1.21 -9.07
N VAL A 2 9.46 -1.05 -9.73
CA VAL A 2 10.70 -0.60 -9.02
C VAL A 2 10.51 0.67 -8.18
N GLY A 3 9.94 1.73 -8.73
CA GLY A 3 9.70 2.97 -7.97
C GLY A 3 8.78 2.78 -6.78
N LEU A 4 7.73 1.95 -6.92
CA LEU A 4 6.80 1.62 -5.83
C LEU A 4 7.50 0.88 -4.69
N LEU A 5 8.34 -0.11 -5.03
CA LEU A 5 9.05 -0.93 -4.06
C LEU A 5 10.03 -0.10 -3.22
N LEU A 6 10.72 0.84 -3.85
CA LEU A 6 11.68 1.71 -3.16
C LEU A 6 10.98 2.83 -2.39
N ALA A 7 9.93 3.42 -2.95
CA ALA A 7 9.27 4.59 -2.37
C ALA A 7 8.30 4.24 -1.23
N SER A 8 7.66 3.07 -1.24
CA SER A 8 6.65 2.70 -0.23
C SER A 8 7.19 2.76 1.21
N PRO A 9 8.35 2.17 1.54
CA PRO A 9 8.91 2.28 2.88
C PRO A 9 9.33 3.71 3.24
N ILE A 10 9.76 4.49 2.25
CA ILE A 10 10.18 5.89 2.43
C ILE A 10 8.98 6.75 2.78
N PHE A 11 7.88 6.67 2.01
CA PHE A 11 6.64 7.41 2.30
C PHE A 11 6.05 7.01 3.65
N ALA A 12 6.05 5.72 3.99
CA ALA A 12 5.58 5.25 5.29
C ALA A 12 6.42 5.82 6.46
N SER A 13 7.74 5.91 6.30
CA SER A 13 8.62 6.53 7.29
C SER A 13 8.41 8.06 7.36
N LEU A 14 8.31 8.73 6.22
CA LEU A 14 8.07 10.18 6.15
C LEU A 14 6.72 10.58 6.74
N ALA A 15 5.71 9.72 6.71
CA ALA A 15 4.42 9.96 7.38
C ALA A 15 4.57 10.16 8.88
N LYS A 16 5.67 9.66 9.48
CA LYS A 16 6.01 9.99 10.86
C LYS A 16 6.31 11.46 11.00
N SER A 17 7.08 12.07 10.11
CA SER A 17 7.60 13.44 10.22
C SER A 17 6.76 14.51 9.53
N TYR A 18 5.97 14.12 8.53
CA TYR A 18 5.20 15.01 7.69
C TYR A 18 3.73 14.61 7.68
N ASN A 19 2.85 15.58 7.45
CA ASN A 19 1.42 15.29 7.37
C ASN A 19 1.11 14.34 6.19
N PRO A 20 0.38 13.23 6.44
CA PRO A 20 0.06 12.22 5.42
C PRO A 20 -0.66 12.75 4.18
N PHE A 21 -1.58 13.71 4.31
CA PHE A 21 -2.30 14.27 3.15
C PHE A 21 -1.38 15.06 2.24
N ARG A 22 -0.44 15.82 2.81
CA ARG A 22 0.56 16.53 2.01
C ARG A 22 1.51 15.56 1.31
N LEU A 23 1.85 14.44 1.95
CA LEU A 23 2.64 13.38 1.30
C LEU A 23 1.89 12.73 0.13
N ILE A 24 0.58 12.50 0.26
CA ILE A 24 -0.26 12.06 -0.86
C ILE A 24 -0.25 13.11 -1.98
N GLY A 25 -0.40 14.41 -1.67
CA GLY A 25 -0.32 15.49 -2.66
C GLY A 25 1.02 15.52 -3.42
N VAL A 26 2.14 15.33 -2.72
CA VAL A 26 3.47 15.19 -3.34
C VAL A 26 3.53 13.97 -4.25
N GLY A 27 3.07 12.81 -3.78
CA GLY A 27 3.05 11.59 -4.58
C GLY A 27 2.17 11.70 -5.83
N LEU A 28 0.97 12.27 -5.71
CA LEU A 28 0.07 12.51 -6.85
C LEU A 28 0.66 13.52 -7.84
N SER A 29 1.42 14.51 -7.37
CA SER A 29 2.13 15.45 -8.26
C SER A 29 3.23 14.74 -9.04
N VAL A 30 4.04 13.91 -8.38
CA VAL A 30 5.07 13.09 -9.03
C VAL A 30 4.42 12.14 -10.05
N TRP A 31 3.31 11.49 -9.68
CA TRP A 31 2.54 10.64 -10.57
C TRP A 31 2.09 11.41 -11.82
N THR A 32 1.46 12.56 -11.63
CA THR A 32 0.88 13.37 -12.71
C THR A 32 1.94 13.85 -13.69
N LEU A 33 3.06 14.37 -13.17
CA LEU A 33 4.19 14.82 -14.00
C LEU A 33 4.85 13.66 -14.74
N ALA A 34 4.99 12.50 -14.09
CA ALA A 34 5.59 11.33 -14.70
C ALA A 34 4.69 10.73 -15.80
N VAL A 35 3.36 10.73 -15.61
CA VAL A 35 2.39 10.33 -16.65
C VAL A 35 2.43 11.30 -17.84
N ALA A 36 2.45 12.61 -17.61
CA ALA A 36 2.66 13.60 -18.67
C ALA A 36 4.01 13.40 -19.40
N GLY A 37 5.04 13.00 -18.65
CA GLY A 37 6.33 12.55 -19.20
C GLY A 37 6.17 11.36 -20.15
N CYS A 38 5.42 10.32 -19.77
CA CYS A 38 5.13 9.19 -20.67
C CYS A 38 4.43 9.64 -21.96
N ALA A 39 3.52 10.60 -21.87
CA ALA A 39 2.86 11.18 -23.04
C ALA A 39 3.86 11.89 -23.99
N SER A 40 4.89 12.50 -23.42
CA SER A 40 5.92 13.29 -24.13
C SER A 40 7.20 12.49 -24.44
N ALA A 41 7.17 11.17 -24.27
CA ALA A 41 8.38 10.36 -24.37
C ALA A 41 9.00 10.35 -25.76
N PHE A 42 10.31 10.60 -25.86
CA PHE A 42 11.07 10.58 -27.12
C PHE A 42 11.92 9.31 -27.31
N SER A 43 12.04 8.49 -26.27
CA SER A 43 12.78 7.22 -26.31
C SER A 43 12.18 6.18 -25.36
N PHE A 44 12.50 4.91 -25.59
CA PHE A 44 12.11 3.81 -24.71
C PHE A 44 12.60 4.01 -23.27
N TRP A 45 13.86 4.41 -23.09
CA TRP A 45 14.42 4.62 -21.76
C TRP A 45 13.76 5.78 -21.02
N PHE A 46 13.35 6.81 -21.74
CA PHE A 46 12.62 7.93 -21.15
C PHE A 46 11.26 7.47 -20.61
N ILE A 47 10.47 6.74 -21.40
CA ILE A 47 9.18 6.21 -20.92
C ILE A 47 9.37 5.21 -19.76
N ALA A 48 10.43 4.41 -19.78
CA ALA A 48 10.75 3.48 -18.70
C ALA A 48 11.03 4.21 -17.38
N ILE A 49 11.85 5.28 -17.40
CA ILE A 49 12.13 6.12 -16.22
C ILE A 49 10.85 6.79 -15.72
N CYS A 50 10.04 7.38 -16.61
CA CYS A 50 8.75 7.96 -16.23
C CYS A 50 7.83 6.92 -15.58
N ARG A 51 7.80 5.67 -16.08
CA ARG A 51 7.01 4.60 -15.46
C ARG A 51 7.53 4.17 -14.09
N MET A 52 8.84 4.24 -13.86
CA MET A 52 9.41 4.08 -12.53
C MET A 52 8.94 5.19 -11.59
N LEU A 53 8.95 6.45 -12.04
CA LEU A 53 8.49 7.60 -11.26
C LEU A 53 6.99 7.55 -10.95
N VAL A 54 6.16 7.01 -11.83
CA VAL A 54 4.74 6.77 -11.52
C VAL A 54 4.58 5.83 -10.32
N GLY A 55 5.40 4.78 -10.24
CA GLY A 55 5.40 3.90 -9.08
C GLY A 55 5.74 4.63 -7.76
N VAL A 56 6.56 5.68 -7.81
CA VAL A 56 6.84 6.53 -6.64
C VAL A 56 5.58 7.26 -6.18
N GLY A 57 4.77 7.75 -7.11
CA GLY A 57 3.49 8.38 -6.77
C GLY A 57 2.47 7.39 -6.18
N GLU A 58 2.35 6.20 -6.76
CA GLU A 58 1.45 5.12 -6.29
C GLU A 58 1.79 4.68 -4.85
N ALA A 59 3.08 4.62 -4.52
CA ALA A 59 3.56 4.25 -3.18
C ALA A 59 2.99 5.14 -2.06
N SER A 60 2.83 6.44 -2.32
CA SER A 60 2.25 7.37 -1.33
C SER A 60 0.79 7.00 -1.01
N PHE A 61 0.02 6.60 -2.02
CA PHE A 61 -1.40 6.31 -1.88
C PHE A 61 -1.62 4.95 -1.24
N ILE A 62 -0.88 3.93 -1.68
CA ILE A 62 -1.00 2.56 -1.15
C ILE A 62 -0.69 2.49 0.35
N SER A 63 0.35 3.21 0.79
CA SER A 63 0.77 3.18 2.19
C SER A 63 -0.09 4.04 3.12
N LEU A 64 -0.77 5.08 2.61
CA LEU A 64 -1.45 6.08 3.46
C LEU A 64 -2.98 6.05 3.38
N ALA A 65 -3.57 5.63 2.25
CA ALA A 65 -5.02 5.68 2.06
C ALA A 65 -5.77 4.68 2.94
N ALA A 66 -5.33 3.41 3.00
CA ALA A 66 -6.00 2.40 3.81
C ALA A 66 -5.96 2.71 5.34
N PRO A 67 -4.83 3.12 5.93
CA PRO A 67 -4.80 3.59 7.33
C PRO A 67 -5.74 4.77 7.57
N PHE A 68 -5.82 5.71 6.61
CA PHE A 68 -6.74 6.86 6.72
C PHE A 68 -8.20 6.44 6.76
N ILE A 69 -8.59 5.54 5.85
CA ILE A 69 -9.96 5.03 5.77
C ILE A 69 -10.31 4.30 7.06
N ASP A 70 -9.42 3.45 7.57
CA ASP A 70 -9.62 2.71 8.82
C ASP A 70 -9.77 3.64 10.04
N ASP A 71 -8.97 4.71 10.10
CA ASP A 71 -9.04 5.67 11.19
C ASP A 71 -10.36 6.45 11.26
N ASN A 72 -10.98 6.72 10.11
CA ASN A 72 -12.14 7.61 9.96
C ASN A 72 -13.46 6.87 9.67
N ALA A 73 -13.38 5.65 9.14
CA ALA A 73 -14.51 4.85 8.69
C ALA A 73 -14.28 3.37 9.03
N PRO A 74 -14.37 2.96 10.31
CA PRO A 74 -13.84 1.70 10.84
C PRO A 74 -14.59 0.43 10.41
N LYS A 75 -15.56 0.54 9.50
CA LYS A 75 -16.23 -0.63 8.93
C LYS A 75 -15.35 -1.19 7.81
N THR A 76 -15.13 -2.51 7.82
CA THR A 76 -14.36 -3.21 6.79
C THR A 76 -14.97 -3.02 5.40
N ALA A 77 -16.28 -2.76 5.30
CA ALA A 77 -16.95 -2.39 4.06
C ALA A 77 -16.29 -1.19 3.35
N TRP A 78 -15.79 -0.18 4.08
CA TRP A 78 -15.13 0.97 3.44
C TRP A 78 -13.75 0.61 2.88
N LEU A 79 -13.00 -0.26 3.57
CA LEU A 79 -11.77 -0.84 3.04
C LEU A 79 -12.07 -1.68 1.79
N ALA A 80 -13.15 -2.46 1.79
CA ALA A 80 -13.62 -3.21 0.62
C ALA A 80 -13.95 -2.29 -0.57
N MET A 81 -14.69 -1.21 -0.33
CA MET A 81 -15.00 -0.21 -1.36
C MET A 81 -13.75 0.48 -1.91
N PHE A 82 -12.71 0.62 -1.11
CA PHE A 82 -11.42 1.13 -1.56
C PHE A 82 -10.66 0.11 -2.42
N TYR A 83 -10.53 -1.14 -1.96
CA TYR A 83 -9.77 -2.16 -2.69
C TYR A 83 -10.46 -2.63 -3.98
N MET A 84 -11.79 -2.56 -4.08
CA MET A 84 -12.51 -2.85 -5.33
C MET A 84 -12.21 -1.82 -6.44
N CYS A 85 -11.67 -0.65 -6.10
CA CYS A 85 -11.18 0.31 -7.10
C CYS A 85 -10.02 -0.24 -7.92
N ILE A 86 -9.25 -1.21 -7.43
CA ILE A 86 -8.15 -1.84 -8.17
C ILE A 86 -8.67 -2.59 -9.41
N PRO A 87 -9.52 -3.63 -9.29
CA PRO A 87 -10.07 -4.32 -10.46
C PRO A 87 -10.95 -3.39 -11.32
N THR A 88 -11.67 -2.44 -10.71
CA THR A 88 -12.46 -1.45 -11.45
C THR A 88 -11.57 -0.55 -12.31
N GLY A 89 -10.45 -0.06 -11.77
CA GLY A 89 -9.50 0.78 -12.48
C GLY A 89 -8.83 0.05 -13.63
N ILE A 90 -8.47 -1.23 -13.44
CA ILE A 90 -7.93 -2.08 -14.50
C ILE A 90 -8.96 -2.23 -15.64
N ALA A 91 -10.23 -2.48 -15.30
CA ALA A 91 -11.31 -2.60 -16.28
C ALA A 91 -11.49 -1.32 -17.10
N LEU A 92 -11.61 -0.18 -16.42
CA LEU A 92 -11.75 1.12 -17.06
C LEU A 92 -10.51 1.46 -17.90
N GLY A 93 -9.32 1.11 -17.43
CA GLY A 93 -8.06 1.31 -18.14
C GLY A 93 -7.99 0.53 -19.45
N TYR A 94 -8.43 -0.73 -19.48
CA TYR A 94 -8.49 -1.50 -20.73
C TYR A 94 -9.47 -0.91 -21.74
N VAL A 95 -10.67 -0.51 -21.29
CA VAL A 95 -11.68 0.12 -22.16
C VAL A 95 -11.18 1.46 -22.69
N TYR A 96 -10.63 2.31 -21.80
CA TYR A 96 -10.06 3.60 -22.16
C TYR A 96 -8.88 3.47 -23.11
N GLY A 97 -7.92 2.60 -22.80
CA GLY A 97 -6.74 2.35 -23.63
C GLY A 97 -7.10 1.79 -25.00
N GLY A 98 -8.07 0.87 -25.07
CA GLY A 98 -8.59 0.33 -26.32
C GLY A 98 -9.30 1.39 -27.18
N PHE A 99 -10.14 2.22 -26.57
CA PHE A 99 -10.80 3.33 -27.25
C PHE A 99 -9.81 4.37 -27.77
N VAL A 100 -8.93 4.88 -26.90
CA VAL A 100 -7.96 5.91 -27.27
C VAL A 100 -6.95 5.37 -28.27
N GLY A 101 -6.45 4.15 -28.12
CA GLY A 101 -5.51 3.53 -29.06
C GLY A 101 -6.13 3.19 -30.42
N GLY A 102 -7.45 2.98 -30.47
CA GLY A 102 -8.18 2.69 -31.72
C GLY A 102 -8.51 3.93 -32.55
N TYR A 103 -8.82 5.06 -31.90
CA TYR A 103 -9.26 6.29 -32.57
C TYR A 103 -8.23 7.43 -32.55
N PHE A 104 -7.30 7.41 -31.60
CA PHE A 104 -6.30 8.45 -31.38
C PHE A 104 -4.89 7.85 -31.24
N HIS A 105 -3.89 8.72 -31.11
CA HIS A 105 -2.53 8.29 -30.80
C HIS A 105 -2.42 7.89 -29.31
N TRP A 106 -1.73 6.80 -29.00
CA TRP A 106 -1.58 6.27 -27.62
C TRP A 106 -1.10 7.31 -26.59
N ARG A 107 -0.34 8.32 -27.03
CA ARG A 107 0.13 9.44 -26.19
C ARG A 107 -1.02 10.23 -25.55
N TYR A 108 -2.15 10.36 -26.23
CA TYR A 108 -3.31 11.05 -25.70
C TYR A 108 -3.92 10.32 -24.50
N ALA A 109 -3.72 9.00 -24.39
CA ALA A 109 -4.17 8.24 -23.22
C ALA A 109 -3.49 8.79 -21.95
N PHE A 110 -2.17 8.95 -22.00
CA PHE A 110 -1.38 9.50 -20.90
C PHE A 110 -1.67 10.99 -20.64
N TRP A 111 -1.83 11.82 -21.68
CA TRP A 111 -2.20 13.22 -21.47
C TRP A 111 -3.56 13.37 -20.77
N GLY A 112 -4.56 12.58 -21.18
CA GLY A 112 -5.87 12.56 -20.53
C GLY A 112 -5.80 12.13 -19.07
N GLU A 113 -5.03 11.08 -18.76
CA GLU A 113 -4.81 10.62 -17.38
C GLU A 113 -4.15 11.69 -16.50
N ALA A 114 -3.10 12.35 -17.00
CA ALA A 114 -2.42 13.42 -16.27
C ALA A 114 -3.36 14.60 -15.99
N LEU A 115 -4.14 15.01 -16.99
CA LEU A 115 -5.11 16.09 -16.83
C LEU A 115 -6.20 15.76 -15.81
N LEU A 116 -6.70 14.52 -15.83
CA LEU A 116 -7.73 14.06 -14.89
C LEU A 116 -7.21 13.96 -13.45
N MET A 117 -5.92 13.64 -13.26
CA MET A 117 -5.31 13.55 -11.93
C MET A 117 -4.94 14.91 -11.33
N LEU A 118 -4.69 15.93 -12.16
CA LEU A 118 -4.20 17.24 -11.73
C LEU A 118 -5.06 17.89 -10.63
N PRO A 119 -6.41 17.91 -10.69
CA PRO A 119 -7.23 18.43 -9.59
C PRO A 119 -6.98 17.72 -8.26
N PHE A 120 -6.80 16.39 -8.27
CA PHE A 120 -6.55 15.62 -7.05
C PHE A 120 -5.16 15.89 -6.47
N ALA A 121 -4.15 16.07 -7.33
CA ALA A 121 -2.83 16.50 -6.90
C ALA A 121 -2.89 17.88 -6.22
N VAL A 122 -3.64 18.84 -6.78
CA VAL A 122 -3.83 20.18 -6.20
C VAL A 122 -4.60 20.10 -4.87
N LEU A 123 -5.67 19.29 -4.81
CA LEU A 123 -6.45 19.10 -3.57
C LEU A 123 -5.59 18.59 -2.41
N GLY A 124 -4.57 17.77 -2.68
CA GLY A 124 -3.61 17.30 -1.66
C GLY A 124 -2.85 18.42 -0.94
N PHE A 125 -2.77 19.62 -1.52
CA PHE A 125 -2.14 20.80 -0.90
C PHE A 125 -3.14 21.83 -0.37
N VAL A 126 -4.32 21.92 -0.97
CA VAL A 126 -5.33 22.94 -0.63
C VAL A 126 -6.22 22.52 0.53
N VAL A 127 -6.53 21.22 0.65
CA VAL A 127 -7.40 20.72 1.73
C VAL A 127 -6.67 20.82 3.07
N LYS A 128 -7.42 21.20 4.13
CA LYS A 128 -6.86 21.24 5.50
C LYS A 128 -6.25 19.88 5.84
N PRO A 129 -4.99 19.84 6.29
CA PRO A 129 -4.27 18.58 6.49
C PRO A 129 -4.96 17.73 7.56
N LEU A 130 -5.60 16.65 7.12
CA LEU A 130 -6.20 15.67 8.03
C LEU A 130 -5.08 14.82 8.65
N GLN A 131 -5.24 14.45 9.92
CA GLN A 131 -4.23 13.73 10.69
C GLN A 131 -4.59 12.23 10.76
N LEU A 132 -3.57 11.37 10.65
CA LEU A 132 -3.70 9.94 10.96
C LEU A 132 -3.56 9.71 12.47
N LYS A 133 -4.25 8.71 13.01
CA LYS A 133 -4.13 8.32 14.42
C LYS A 133 -2.71 7.81 14.70
N GLY A 134 -2.19 8.16 15.88
CA GLY A 134 -0.85 7.76 16.32
C GLY A 134 0.30 8.66 15.84
N PHE A 135 0.01 9.75 15.12
CA PHE A 135 0.98 10.77 14.75
C PHE A 135 0.77 12.03 15.58
N SER A 136 1.85 12.59 16.15
CA SER A 136 1.75 13.82 16.93
C SER A 136 1.45 15.04 16.03
N PRO A 137 0.64 16.01 16.51
CA PRO A 137 0.40 17.24 15.78
C PRO A 137 1.73 17.93 15.42
N VAL A 138 1.82 18.43 14.19
CA VAL A 138 3.02 19.13 13.67
C VAL A 138 3.44 20.30 14.58
N GLU A 139 2.48 20.92 15.28
CA GLU A 139 2.68 22.01 16.24
C GLU A 139 3.42 21.57 17.52
N SER A 140 3.05 20.44 18.12
CA SER A 140 3.80 19.85 19.26
C SER A 140 5.25 19.54 18.88
N ARG A 141 5.48 19.21 17.60
CA ARG A 141 6.81 18.84 17.13
C ARG A 141 7.70 20.02 16.82
N LYS A 142 7.15 21.13 16.31
CA LYS A 142 7.89 22.40 16.22
C LYS A 142 8.35 22.87 17.60
N ALA A 143 7.49 22.73 18.62
CA ALA A 143 7.86 23.01 20.01
C ALA A 143 8.96 22.05 20.53
N LEU A 144 8.84 20.74 20.27
CA LEU A 144 9.86 19.75 20.64
C LEU A 144 11.19 19.93 19.90
N THR A 145 11.18 20.22 18.59
CA THR A 145 12.42 20.50 17.84
C THR A 145 13.04 21.82 18.25
N SER A 146 12.25 22.84 18.61
CA SER A 146 12.82 24.05 19.22
C SER A 146 13.47 23.78 20.58
N VAL A 147 12.90 22.87 21.39
CA VAL A 147 13.46 22.47 22.69
C VAL A 147 14.68 21.56 22.52
N GLU A 148 14.68 20.62 21.58
CA GLU A 148 15.85 19.77 21.25
C GLU A 148 16.98 20.59 20.63
N THR A 149 16.68 21.57 19.77
CA THR A 149 17.69 22.49 19.21
C THR A 149 18.30 23.35 20.31
N VAL A 150 17.49 23.80 21.28
CA VAL A 150 17.99 24.54 22.46
C VAL A 150 18.81 23.62 23.38
N SER A 151 18.37 22.38 23.61
CA SER A 151 19.11 21.40 24.43
C SER A 151 20.42 20.98 23.79
N SER A 152 20.47 20.73 22.48
CA SER A 152 21.71 20.39 21.78
C SER A 152 22.69 21.56 21.74
N VAL A 153 22.18 22.80 21.68
CA VAL A 153 23.03 24.00 21.79
C VAL A 153 23.57 24.14 23.22
N ILE A 154 22.80 23.79 24.26
CA ILE A 154 23.27 23.84 25.66
C ILE A 154 24.30 22.71 25.94
N ASP A 155 24.07 21.50 25.44
CA ASP A 155 24.99 20.37 25.59
C ASP A 155 26.31 20.57 24.83
N ASP A 156 26.27 21.23 23.66
CA ASP A 156 27.49 21.62 22.91
C ASP A 156 28.22 22.79 23.59
N VAL A 157 27.50 23.73 24.23
CA VAL A 157 28.11 24.84 25.00
C VAL A 157 28.81 24.33 26.26
N ASP A 158 28.26 23.33 26.96
CA ASP A 158 28.92 22.74 28.15
C ASP A 158 30.15 21.90 27.78
N SER A 159 30.16 21.27 26.60
CA SER A 159 31.35 20.57 26.09
C SER A 159 32.43 21.52 25.54
N GLU A 160 32.04 22.66 24.96
CA GLU A 160 32.98 23.67 24.44
C GLU A 160 33.46 24.68 25.49
N ALA A 161 32.72 24.88 26.59
CA ALA A 161 33.15 25.75 27.70
C ALA A 161 34.48 25.30 28.33
N SER A 162 34.79 24.00 28.31
CA SER A 162 36.09 23.46 28.75
C SER A 162 37.26 23.73 27.77
N LYS A 163 36.96 24.13 26.52
CA LYS A 163 37.95 24.54 25.50
C LYS A 163 38.02 26.05 25.30
N LEU A 164 36.99 26.79 25.73
CA LEU A 164 36.86 28.23 25.50
C LEU A 164 37.81 29.08 26.34
N ASP A 165 38.26 28.58 27.51
CA ASP A 165 39.18 29.31 28.40
C ASP A 165 40.62 29.39 27.84
N GLY A 166 40.98 28.49 26.90
CA GLY A 166 42.26 28.50 26.20
C GLY A 166 42.27 29.28 24.88
N LEU A 167 41.09 29.57 24.31
CA LEU A 167 40.95 30.12 22.96
C LEU A 167 40.52 31.61 22.93
N MET A 168 40.22 32.22 24.09
CA MET A 168 39.89 33.64 24.19
C MET A 168 41.10 34.59 24.02
N LEU A 169 42.33 34.07 23.92
CA LEU A 169 43.54 34.88 23.73
C LEU A 169 43.90 35.17 22.27
N PHE A 170 43.17 34.61 21.30
CA PHE A 170 43.40 34.88 19.87
C PHE A 170 42.08 35.07 19.13
N ALA A 171 41.34 36.11 19.49
CA ALA A 171 40.25 36.61 18.65
C ALA A 171 40.82 37.27 17.39
N GLY A 172 40.72 36.57 16.27
CA GLY A 172 40.90 37.11 14.92
C GLY A 172 39.84 36.50 14.01
N ASP A 173 39.03 37.36 13.41
CA ASP A 173 37.98 37.03 12.43
C ASP A 173 38.47 35.99 11.41
N ASN A 174 37.80 34.83 11.34
CA ASN A 174 37.54 34.03 10.12
C ASN A 174 37.03 32.62 10.48
N ILE A 175 35.72 32.48 10.70
CA ILE A 175 35.08 31.15 10.59
C ILE A 175 34.99 30.82 9.10
N SER A 176 35.74 29.83 8.64
CA SER A 176 35.81 29.47 7.22
C SER A 176 34.53 28.78 6.75
N ALA A 177 34.06 29.10 5.53
CA ALA A 177 32.89 28.46 4.90
C ALA A 177 33.02 26.92 4.78
N GLU A 178 34.24 26.41 4.88
CA GLU A 178 34.54 24.98 4.84
C GLU A 178 34.20 24.25 6.15
N GLU A 179 34.34 24.91 7.31
CA GLU A 179 33.90 24.36 8.60
C GLU A 179 32.37 24.32 8.69
N LEU A 180 31.67 25.36 8.22
CA LEU A 180 30.20 25.37 8.15
C LEU A 180 29.65 24.27 7.24
N SER A 181 30.33 24.00 6.12
CA SER A 181 30.00 22.92 5.16
C SER A 181 30.23 21.52 5.75
N LYS A 182 31.32 21.31 6.50
CA LYS A 182 31.62 20.04 7.18
C LYS A 182 30.62 19.77 8.31
N THR A 183 30.26 20.78 9.10
CA THR A 183 29.26 20.67 10.17
C THR A 183 27.86 20.39 9.60
N SER A 184 27.45 21.09 8.53
CA SER A 184 26.17 20.84 7.85
C SER A 184 26.06 19.43 7.25
N LYS A 185 27.12 18.92 6.61
CA LYS A 185 27.16 17.54 6.09
C LYS A 185 27.14 16.50 7.21
N SER A 186 27.86 16.74 8.32
CA SER A 186 27.89 15.87 9.49
C SER A 186 26.51 15.75 10.15
N VAL A 187 25.79 16.88 10.29
CA VAL A 187 24.41 16.91 10.82
C VAL A 187 23.44 16.19 9.88
N SER A 188 23.55 16.40 8.56
CA SER A 188 22.70 15.72 7.56
C SER A 188 22.87 14.20 7.57
N ILE A 189 24.12 13.71 7.63
CA ILE A 189 24.42 12.27 7.72
C ILE A 189 23.88 11.68 9.03
N ARG A 190 24.05 12.39 10.16
CA ARG A 190 23.52 11.97 11.46
C ARG A 190 22.00 11.84 11.45
N ASN A 191 21.30 12.78 10.80
CA ASN A 191 19.85 12.72 10.63
C ASN A 191 19.41 11.53 9.79
N ILE A 192 20.10 11.23 8.68
CA ILE A 192 19.80 10.06 7.84
C ILE A 192 20.02 8.76 8.61
N LEU A 193 21.14 8.64 9.33
CA LEU A 193 21.44 7.46 10.15
C LEU A 193 20.40 7.25 11.26
N ASN A 194 19.96 8.34 11.89
CA ASN A 194 18.90 8.29 12.88
C ASN A 194 17.58 7.78 12.25
N GLN A 195 17.15 8.33 11.12
CA GLN A 195 15.95 7.87 10.41
C GLN A 195 16.03 6.38 10.03
N LEU A 196 17.18 5.92 9.53
CA LEU A 196 17.42 4.51 9.23
C LEU A 196 17.35 3.62 10.49
N SER A 197 17.88 4.10 11.61
CA SER A 197 17.81 3.39 12.90
C SER A 197 16.37 3.26 13.41
N TRP A 198 15.57 4.32 13.33
CA TRP A 198 14.14 4.29 13.66
C TRP A 198 13.37 3.32 12.76
N PHE A 199 13.59 3.42 11.45
CA PHE A 199 12.99 2.51 10.47
C PHE A 199 13.35 1.05 10.74
N ALA A 200 14.61 0.75 11.04
CA ALA A 200 15.05 -0.61 11.36
C ALA A 200 14.39 -1.16 12.63
N LYS A 201 14.18 -0.31 13.66
CA LYS A 201 13.44 -0.69 14.86
C LYS A 201 11.98 -1.01 14.55
N ASP A 202 11.31 -0.17 13.76
CA ASP A 202 9.91 -0.40 13.37
C ASP A 202 9.76 -1.66 12.51
N MET A 203 10.68 -1.87 11.56
CA MET A 203 10.74 -3.08 10.75
C MET A 203 10.89 -4.33 11.61
N LYS A 204 11.78 -4.29 12.61
CA LYS A 204 11.94 -5.38 13.58
C LYS A 204 10.64 -5.66 14.35
N VAL A 205 9.91 -4.62 14.73
CA VAL A 205 8.60 -4.79 15.41
C VAL A 205 7.60 -5.50 14.50
N LEU A 206 7.54 -5.17 13.21
CA LEU A 206 6.67 -5.84 12.25
C LEU A 206 7.08 -7.30 12.03
N LEU A 207 8.36 -7.56 11.78
CA LEU A 207 8.87 -8.89 11.47
C LEU A 207 8.87 -9.86 12.67
N VAL A 208 8.80 -9.36 13.89
CA VAL A 208 8.64 -10.19 15.11
C VAL A 208 7.15 -10.41 15.44
N ASN A 209 6.24 -9.60 14.89
CA ASN A 209 4.81 -9.77 15.12
C ASN A 209 4.28 -10.99 14.34
N ARG A 210 4.01 -12.08 15.08
CA ARG A 210 3.56 -13.35 14.51
C ARG A 210 2.29 -13.23 13.67
N VAL A 211 1.33 -12.39 14.10
CA VAL A 211 0.07 -12.16 13.38
C VAL A 211 0.35 -11.52 12.02
N TYR A 212 1.18 -10.47 12.02
CA TYR A 212 1.57 -9.79 10.79
C TYR A 212 2.32 -10.73 9.84
N VAL A 213 3.33 -11.45 10.33
CA VAL A 213 4.15 -12.36 9.51
C VAL A 213 3.30 -13.46 8.89
N VAL A 214 2.44 -14.12 9.66
CA VAL A 214 1.54 -15.16 9.14
C VAL A 214 0.58 -14.59 8.10
N ASN A 215 0.02 -13.40 8.34
CA ASN A 215 -0.84 -12.73 7.37
C ASN A 215 -0.12 -12.45 6.05
N VAL A 216 1.09 -11.88 6.11
CA VAL A 216 1.88 -11.54 4.92
C VAL A 216 2.37 -12.80 4.19
N LEU A 217 2.75 -13.87 4.89
CA LEU A 217 3.15 -15.13 4.25
C LEU A 217 1.99 -15.77 3.46
N GLY A 218 0.79 -15.80 4.03
CA GLY A 218 -0.41 -16.26 3.32
C GLY A 218 -0.70 -15.36 2.11
N TYR A 219 -0.53 -14.04 2.28
CA TYR A 219 -0.77 -13.07 1.22
C TYR A 219 0.25 -13.15 0.07
N ILE A 220 1.51 -13.49 0.35
CA ILE A 220 2.54 -13.78 -0.66
C ILE A 220 2.14 -14.99 -1.49
N ALA A 221 1.81 -16.11 -0.85
CA ALA A 221 1.41 -17.34 -1.53
C ALA A 221 0.15 -17.14 -2.38
N TYR A 222 -0.82 -16.39 -1.86
CA TYR A 222 -2.01 -15.96 -2.58
C TYR A 222 -1.65 -15.13 -3.84
N ASN A 223 -0.85 -14.06 -3.70
CA ASN A 223 -0.51 -13.20 -4.84
C ASN A 223 0.39 -13.89 -5.86
N PHE A 224 1.18 -14.87 -5.44
CA PHE A 224 1.93 -15.71 -6.38
C PHE A 224 1.00 -16.38 -7.40
N VAL A 225 -0.15 -16.91 -6.96
CA VAL A 225 -1.12 -17.55 -7.85
C VAL A 225 -1.84 -16.53 -8.72
N ILE A 226 -2.34 -15.44 -8.10
CA ILE A 226 -3.09 -14.41 -8.81
C ILE A 226 -2.23 -13.70 -9.86
N GLY A 227 -0.97 -13.40 -9.54
CA GLY A 227 -0.01 -12.83 -10.49
C GLY A 227 0.22 -13.74 -11.71
N ALA A 228 0.45 -15.03 -11.47
CA ALA A 228 0.64 -15.98 -12.55
C ALA A 228 -0.64 -16.25 -13.35
N TYR A 229 -1.82 -16.24 -12.72
CA TYR A 229 -3.11 -16.29 -13.44
C TYR A 229 -3.29 -15.09 -14.36
N SER A 230 -2.98 -13.88 -13.89
CA SER A 230 -3.10 -12.67 -14.70
C SER A 230 -2.22 -12.70 -15.96
N TYR A 231 -1.06 -13.36 -15.89
CA TYR A 231 -0.13 -13.42 -17.02
C TYR A 231 -0.33 -14.65 -17.91
N TRP A 232 -0.40 -15.85 -17.31
CA TRP A 232 -0.46 -17.13 -18.03
C TRP A 232 -1.87 -17.70 -18.16
N GLY A 233 -2.85 -17.22 -17.39
CA GLY A 233 -4.23 -17.71 -17.41
C GLY A 233 -4.85 -17.74 -18.81
N PRO A 234 -4.81 -16.63 -19.58
CA PRO A 234 -5.32 -16.62 -20.96
C PRO A 234 -4.63 -17.66 -21.86
N LYS A 235 -3.30 -17.79 -21.75
CA LYS A 235 -2.53 -18.75 -22.55
C LYS A 235 -2.87 -20.20 -22.19
N ALA A 236 -3.01 -20.51 -20.91
CA ALA A 236 -3.46 -21.80 -20.42
C ALA A 236 -4.89 -22.08 -20.91
N GLY A 237 -5.79 -21.11 -20.80
CA GLY A 237 -7.17 -21.20 -21.30
C GLY A 237 -7.26 -21.53 -22.79
N TYR A 238 -6.48 -20.82 -23.61
CA TYR A 238 -6.37 -21.07 -25.04
C TYR A 238 -5.88 -22.49 -25.33
N ASN A 239 -4.81 -22.94 -24.68
CA ASN A 239 -4.19 -24.23 -24.95
C ASN A 239 -4.99 -25.43 -24.40
N ILE A 240 -5.74 -25.24 -23.31
CA ILE A 240 -6.51 -26.31 -22.67
C ILE A 240 -7.91 -26.44 -23.28
N TYR A 241 -8.55 -25.32 -23.63
CA TYR A 241 -9.97 -25.27 -24.00
C TYR A 241 -10.24 -24.66 -25.39
N HIS A 242 -9.21 -24.28 -26.14
CA HIS A 242 -9.34 -23.64 -27.47
C HIS A 242 -10.20 -22.37 -27.46
N MET A 243 -10.09 -21.56 -26.40
CA MET A 243 -10.81 -20.31 -26.24
C MET A 243 -10.40 -19.29 -27.32
N LYS A 244 -11.32 -18.86 -28.19
CA LYS A 244 -11.03 -17.86 -29.24
C LYS A 244 -10.62 -16.48 -28.70
N SER A 245 -11.14 -16.08 -27.54
CA SER A 245 -10.90 -14.77 -26.92
C SER A 245 -10.52 -14.94 -25.45
N ALA A 246 -9.46 -15.71 -25.19
CA ALA A 246 -9.05 -16.10 -23.84
C ALA A 246 -8.76 -14.89 -22.94
N ASP A 247 -8.08 -13.86 -23.45
CA ASP A 247 -7.75 -12.64 -22.67
C ASP A 247 -9.01 -11.90 -22.22
N MET A 248 -10.00 -11.77 -23.10
CA MET A 248 -11.26 -11.08 -22.78
C MET A 248 -12.10 -11.87 -21.77
N LEU A 249 -12.11 -13.20 -21.89
CA LEU A 249 -12.86 -14.07 -20.98
C LEU A 249 -12.21 -14.12 -19.59
N PHE A 250 -10.91 -14.38 -19.50
CA PHE A 250 -10.19 -14.38 -18.22
C PHE A 250 -10.24 -13.00 -17.59
N GLY A 251 -9.90 -11.95 -18.33
CA GLY A 251 -9.95 -10.58 -17.84
C GLY A 251 -11.36 -10.18 -17.38
N GLY A 252 -12.39 -10.54 -18.14
CA GLY A 252 -13.79 -10.28 -17.78
C GLY A 252 -14.22 -10.97 -16.49
N ILE A 253 -13.88 -12.26 -16.33
CA ILE A 253 -14.14 -12.99 -15.07
C ILE A 253 -13.40 -12.33 -13.92
N THR A 254 -12.10 -12.07 -14.06
CA THR A 254 -11.27 -11.48 -13.01
C THR A 254 -11.78 -10.09 -12.58
N ILE A 255 -12.26 -9.27 -13.52
CA ILE A 255 -12.83 -7.95 -13.20
C ILE A 255 -14.12 -8.11 -12.39
N VAL A 256 -15.08 -8.91 -12.88
CA VAL A 256 -16.38 -9.07 -12.24
C VAL A 256 -16.23 -9.71 -10.86
N CYS A 257 -15.48 -10.82 -10.78
CA CYS A 257 -15.19 -11.50 -9.54
C CYS A 257 -14.32 -10.66 -8.62
N GLY A 258 -13.38 -9.88 -9.16
CA GLY A 258 -12.54 -8.95 -8.40
C GLY A 258 -13.35 -7.89 -7.67
N ILE A 259 -14.30 -7.25 -8.37
CA ILE A 259 -15.16 -6.23 -7.78
C ILE A 259 -16.12 -6.86 -6.76
N LEU A 260 -16.92 -7.85 -7.19
CA LEU A 260 -17.96 -8.45 -6.35
C LEU A 260 -17.37 -9.21 -5.15
N GLY A 261 -16.28 -9.95 -5.37
CA GLY A 261 -15.55 -10.68 -4.36
C GLY A 261 -15.01 -9.74 -3.29
N THR A 262 -14.21 -8.74 -3.70
CA THR A 262 -13.62 -7.77 -2.76
C THR A 262 -14.67 -7.08 -1.90
N VAL A 263 -15.77 -6.63 -2.51
CA VAL A 263 -16.88 -5.99 -1.79
C VAL A 263 -17.51 -6.97 -0.81
N SER A 264 -17.89 -8.17 -1.28
CA SER A 264 -18.52 -9.19 -0.44
C SER A 264 -17.67 -9.57 0.78
N GLY A 265 -16.35 -9.68 0.62
CA GLY A 265 -15.42 -10.00 1.69
C GLY A 265 -15.45 -9.01 2.86
N GLY A 266 -15.48 -7.70 2.56
CA GLY A 266 -15.58 -6.67 3.59
C GLY A 266 -16.92 -6.71 4.34
N PHE A 267 -18.03 -6.87 3.60
CA PHE A 267 -19.35 -6.97 4.21
C PHE A 267 -19.52 -8.24 5.07
N ILE A 268 -18.96 -9.37 4.62
CA ILE A 268 -18.99 -10.63 5.38
C ILE A 268 -18.16 -10.48 6.66
N LEU A 269 -16.98 -9.85 6.60
CA LEU A 269 -16.18 -9.63 7.81
C LEU A 269 -16.88 -8.73 8.83
N ASP A 270 -17.54 -7.67 8.37
CA ASP A 270 -18.35 -6.81 9.25
C ASP A 270 -19.50 -7.58 9.91
N ARG A 271 -20.16 -8.47 9.16
CA ARG A 271 -21.22 -9.37 9.68
C ARG A 271 -20.70 -10.39 10.68
N MET A 272 -19.44 -10.81 10.55
CA MET A 272 -18.79 -11.73 11.48
C MET A 272 -18.30 -11.04 12.76
N SER A 273 -18.60 -9.75 12.97
CA SER A 273 -17.94 -8.92 13.99
C SER A 273 -16.44 -8.84 13.71
N ALA A 274 -16.03 -7.84 12.93
CA ALA A 274 -14.67 -7.68 12.43
C ALA A 274 -13.64 -7.78 13.57
N THR A 275 -12.96 -8.93 13.65
CA THR A 275 -11.86 -9.21 14.57
C THR A 275 -10.74 -9.90 13.79
N ILE A 276 -9.51 -9.87 14.31
CA ILE A 276 -8.38 -10.51 13.65
C ILE A 276 -8.61 -12.02 13.48
N SER A 277 -9.16 -12.71 14.48
CA SER A 277 -9.47 -14.14 14.38
C SER A 277 -10.53 -14.42 13.31
N ASN A 278 -11.63 -13.64 13.29
CA ASN A 278 -12.67 -13.79 12.27
C ASN A 278 -12.17 -13.45 10.86
N ALA A 279 -11.24 -12.49 10.74
CA ALA A 279 -10.57 -12.20 9.48
C ALA A 279 -9.76 -13.41 9.00
N PHE A 280 -8.98 -14.07 9.86
CA PHE A 280 -8.27 -15.31 9.50
C PHE A 280 -9.20 -16.48 9.17
N ILE A 281 -10.35 -16.61 9.85
CA ILE A 281 -11.37 -17.62 9.52
C ILE A 281 -11.88 -17.37 8.09
N LEU A 282 -12.22 -16.12 7.77
CA LEU A 282 -12.69 -15.77 6.43
C LEU A 282 -11.59 -15.94 5.37
N LEU A 283 -10.36 -15.51 5.65
CA LEU A 283 -9.21 -15.67 4.76
C LEU A 283 -8.94 -17.14 4.44
N SER A 284 -8.84 -17.99 5.46
CA SER A 284 -8.56 -19.41 5.28
C SER A 284 -9.73 -20.14 4.60
N GLY A 285 -10.96 -19.93 5.06
CA GLY A 285 -12.16 -20.59 4.52
C GLY A 285 -12.46 -20.19 3.07
N ALA A 286 -12.44 -18.89 2.76
CA ALA A 286 -12.70 -18.40 1.41
C ALA A 286 -11.62 -18.86 0.43
N THR A 287 -10.34 -18.80 0.83
CA THR A 287 -9.23 -19.25 -0.03
C THR A 287 -9.24 -20.74 -0.24
N PHE A 288 -9.51 -21.54 0.80
CA PHE A 288 -9.59 -23.00 0.68
C PHE A 288 -10.70 -23.42 -0.27
N LEU A 289 -11.91 -22.86 -0.08
CA LEU A 289 -13.04 -23.17 -0.95
C LEU A 289 -12.80 -22.63 -2.37
N GLY A 290 -12.27 -21.42 -2.50
CA GLY A 290 -11.86 -20.85 -3.78
C GLY A 290 -10.83 -21.70 -4.52
N ALA A 291 -9.84 -22.24 -3.80
CA ALA A 291 -8.85 -23.17 -4.33
C ALA A 291 -9.49 -24.46 -4.85
N ILE A 292 -10.46 -25.04 -4.13
CA ILE A 292 -11.21 -26.22 -4.60
C ILE A 292 -11.90 -25.91 -5.93
N PHE A 293 -12.59 -24.77 -6.03
CA PHE A 293 -13.29 -24.38 -7.25
C PHE A 293 -12.34 -24.09 -8.42
N CYS A 294 -11.27 -23.32 -8.21
CA CYS A 294 -10.27 -23.05 -9.24
C CYS A 294 -9.54 -24.33 -9.70
N PHE A 295 -9.15 -25.20 -8.75
CA PHE A 295 -8.49 -26.45 -9.07
C PHE A 295 -9.42 -27.38 -9.87
N SER A 296 -10.68 -27.50 -9.42
CA SER A 296 -11.71 -28.26 -10.12
C SER A 296 -11.99 -27.70 -11.52
N ALA A 297 -11.96 -26.38 -11.69
CA ALA A 297 -12.11 -25.74 -12.99
C ALA A 297 -11.07 -26.27 -13.98
N PHE A 298 -9.79 -26.33 -13.58
CA PHE A 298 -8.71 -26.88 -14.41
C PHE A 298 -8.72 -28.41 -14.54
N CYS A 299 -9.51 -29.14 -13.74
CA CYS A 299 -9.76 -30.57 -13.96
C CYS A 299 -10.87 -30.83 -14.99
N PHE A 300 -11.83 -29.90 -15.13
CA PHE A 300 -12.93 -30.05 -16.08
C PHE A 300 -12.45 -30.00 -17.54
N ARG A 301 -13.08 -30.79 -18.41
CA ARG A 301 -12.80 -30.78 -19.86
C ARG A 301 -13.63 -29.76 -20.63
N SER A 302 -14.83 -29.47 -20.14
CA SER A 302 -15.76 -28.53 -20.76
C SER A 302 -15.37 -27.09 -20.45
N LEU A 303 -15.32 -26.24 -21.49
CA LEU A 303 -15.11 -24.80 -21.36
C LEU A 303 -16.16 -24.14 -20.45
N TYR A 304 -17.43 -24.49 -20.61
CA TYR A 304 -18.50 -23.92 -19.76
C TYR A 304 -18.36 -24.34 -18.30
N GLY A 305 -17.97 -25.59 -18.05
CA GLY A 305 -17.67 -26.07 -16.70
C GLY A 305 -16.49 -25.33 -16.08
N PHE A 306 -15.43 -25.10 -16.86
CA PHE A 306 -14.30 -24.27 -16.44
C PHE A 306 -14.76 -22.86 -16.07
N ILE A 307 -15.50 -22.17 -16.94
CA ILE A 307 -15.95 -20.78 -16.72
C ILE A 307 -16.72 -20.64 -15.40
N VAL A 308 -17.70 -21.51 -15.17
CA VAL A 308 -18.55 -21.44 -13.96
C VAL A 308 -17.73 -21.69 -12.70
N LEU A 309 -16.96 -22.78 -12.67
CA LEU A 309 -16.16 -23.13 -11.49
C LEU A 309 -15.06 -22.11 -11.23
N PHE A 310 -14.39 -21.65 -12.28
CA PHE A 310 -13.32 -20.65 -12.17
C PHE A 310 -13.87 -19.31 -11.69
N ALA A 311 -15.03 -18.87 -12.18
CA ALA A 311 -15.68 -17.64 -11.70
C ALA A 311 -16.08 -17.73 -10.23
N VAL A 312 -16.65 -18.85 -9.78
CA VAL A 312 -16.97 -19.05 -8.34
C VAL A 312 -15.69 -19.08 -7.50
N GLY A 313 -14.64 -19.74 -7.98
CA GLY A 313 -13.35 -19.79 -7.30
C GLY A 313 -12.71 -18.41 -7.17
N GLU A 314 -12.61 -17.66 -8.27
CA GLU A 314 -12.11 -16.29 -8.31
C GLU A 314 -12.90 -15.36 -7.39
N LEU A 315 -14.24 -15.46 -7.36
CA LEU A 315 -15.08 -14.64 -6.47
C LEU A 315 -14.71 -14.84 -4.99
N LEU A 316 -14.50 -16.10 -4.59
CA LEU A 316 -14.11 -16.44 -3.22
C LEU A 316 -12.68 -16.01 -2.90
N VAL A 317 -11.77 -16.20 -3.85
CA VAL A 317 -10.36 -15.79 -3.73
C VAL A 317 -10.28 -14.27 -3.56
N PHE A 318 -11.02 -13.47 -4.33
CA PHE A 318 -11.07 -12.02 -4.18
C PHE A 318 -11.79 -11.52 -2.92
N ALA A 319 -12.64 -12.34 -2.28
CA ALA A 319 -13.24 -11.99 -0.99
C ALA A 319 -12.22 -11.84 0.15
N THR A 320 -10.97 -12.22 -0.06
CA THR A 320 -9.87 -12.07 0.89
C THR A 320 -9.29 -10.64 0.96
N GLN A 321 -9.57 -9.79 -0.03
CA GLN A 321 -8.91 -8.49 -0.17
C GLN A 321 -9.14 -7.53 0.99
N ALA A 322 -10.37 -7.37 1.48
CA ALA A 322 -10.61 -6.50 2.64
C ALA A 322 -10.09 -7.14 3.95
N PRO A 323 -10.35 -8.44 4.24
CA PRO A 323 -9.86 -9.10 5.46
C PRO A 323 -8.33 -9.11 5.61
N VAL A 324 -7.56 -9.36 4.55
CA VAL A 324 -6.08 -9.42 4.64
C VAL A 324 -5.51 -8.06 5.03
N ASN A 325 -6.09 -6.99 4.50
CA ASN A 325 -5.67 -5.62 4.78
C ASN A 325 -6.17 -5.14 6.15
N TYR A 326 -7.35 -5.59 6.59
CA TYR A 326 -7.83 -5.39 7.97
C TYR A 326 -6.81 -5.93 8.99
N VAL A 327 -6.33 -7.16 8.80
CA VAL A 327 -5.32 -7.74 9.69
C VAL A 327 -4.03 -6.92 9.70
N CYS A 328 -3.55 -6.46 8.52
CA CYS A 328 -2.37 -5.58 8.44
C CYS A 328 -2.51 -4.30 9.28
N LEU A 329 -3.71 -3.73 9.38
CA LEU A 329 -3.97 -2.47 10.09
C LEU A 329 -4.22 -2.65 11.59
N HIS A 330 -4.85 -3.76 11.99
CA HIS A 330 -5.27 -4.00 13.38
C HIS A 330 -4.26 -4.81 14.21
N CYS A 331 -3.33 -5.54 13.57
CA CYS A 331 -2.30 -6.28 14.30
C CYS A 331 -1.14 -5.42 14.80
N VAL A 332 -1.10 -4.14 14.42
CA VAL A 332 -0.04 -3.17 14.75
C VAL A 332 -0.62 -1.92 15.41
N LYS A 333 0.23 -1.13 16.06
CA LYS A 333 -0.15 0.17 16.63
C LYS A 333 -0.44 1.18 15.51
N PRO A 334 -1.29 2.20 15.73
CA PRO A 334 -1.66 3.18 14.71
C PRO A 334 -0.48 3.85 13.98
N SER A 335 0.59 4.21 14.71
CA SER A 335 1.81 4.83 14.16
C SER A 335 2.62 3.93 13.22
N LEU A 336 2.34 2.62 13.20
CA LEU A 336 2.98 1.62 12.33
C LEU A 336 2.09 1.18 11.17
N ARG A 337 0.83 1.62 11.10
CA ARG A 337 -0.12 1.22 10.05
C ARG A 337 0.40 1.54 8.64
N PRO A 338 0.94 2.74 8.34
CA PRO A 338 1.50 3.00 7.02
C PRO A 338 2.66 2.08 6.65
N LEU A 339 3.52 1.78 7.62
CA LEU A 339 4.66 0.89 7.39
C LEU A 339 4.20 -0.56 7.19
N SER A 340 3.22 -1.02 7.96
CA SER A 340 2.59 -2.34 7.78
C SER A 340 2.02 -2.51 6.36
N MET A 341 1.31 -1.50 5.86
CA MET A 341 0.76 -1.50 4.49
C MET A 341 1.85 -1.45 3.43
N ALA A 342 2.87 -0.60 3.61
CA ALA A 342 4.00 -0.49 2.69
C ALA A 342 4.78 -1.80 2.59
N ILE A 343 5.14 -2.41 3.73
CA ILE A 343 5.96 -3.61 3.76
C ILE A 343 5.18 -4.84 3.27
N SER A 344 3.90 -4.98 3.61
CA SER A 344 3.08 -6.06 3.05
C SER A 344 2.99 -5.97 1.53
N THR A 345 2.78 -4.77 0.98
CA THR A 345 2.78 -4.52 -0.48
C THR A 345 4.14 -4.86 -1.11
N VAL A 346 5.23 -4.41 -0.51
CA VAL A 346 6.59 -4.72 -1.00
C VAL A 346 6.83 -6.24 -0.98
N SER A 347 6.40 -6.92 0.08
CA SER A 347 6.56 -8.36 0.23
C SER A 347 5.77 -9.16 -0.82
N ILE A 348 4.50 -8.84 -1.07
CA ILE A 348 3.70 -9.55 -2.09
C ILE A 348 4.25 -9.35 -3.50
N HIS A 349 4.88 -8.20 -3.77
CA HIS A 349 5.49 -7.97 -5.07
C HIS A 349 6.84 -8.66 -5.23
N ILE A 350 7.73 -8.55 -4.24
CA ILE A 350 9.06 -9.16 -4.33
C ILE A 350 8.99 -10.70 -4.32
N PHE A 351 8.10 -11.28 -3.52
CA PHE A 351 8.04 -12.72 -3.29
C PHE A 351 6.82 -13.40 -3.91
N GLY A 352 5.81 -12.64 -4.32
CA GLY A 352 4.56 -13.17 -4.88
C GLY A 352 4.50 -12.96 -6.39
N ASP A 353 3.82 -11.90 -6.83
CA ASP A 353 3.37 -11.76 -8.22
C ASP A 353 4.51 -11.56 -9.24
N VAL A 354 5.53 -10.75 -8.96
CA VAL A 354 6.65 -10.49 -9.88
C VAL A 354 7.44 -11.76 -10.21
N PRO A 355 7.92 -12.57 -9.23
CA PRO A 355 8.63 -13.80 -9.56
C PRO A 355 7.71 -14.92 -10.06
N SER A 356 6.41 -14.87 -9.80
CA SER A 356 5.48 -15.96 -10.16
C SER A 356 5.47 -16.27 -11.66
N SER A 357 5.38 -15.25 -12.51
CA SER A 357 5.27 -15.42 -13.97
C SER A 357 6.50 -16.10 -14.58
N PRO A 358 7.75 -15.65 -14.35
CA PRO A 358 8.91 -16.35 -14.88
C PRO A 358 9.08 -17.76 -14.29
N LEU A 359 8.79 -17.96 -12.99
CA LEU A 359 8.88 -19.29 -12.37
C LEU A 359 7.87 -20.28 -12.95
N VAL A 360 6.63 -19.85 -13.17
CA VAL A 360 5.60 -20.67 -13.83
C VAL A 360 5.95 -20.93 -15.30
N GLY A 361 6.60 -19.97 -15.97
CA GLY A 361 7.14 -20.17 -17.32
C GLY A 361 8.17 -21.30 -17.36
N VAL A 362 9.16 -21.28 -16.47
CA VAL A 362 10.17 -22.35 -16.34
C VAL A 362 9.51 -23.69 -16.01
N LEU A 363 8.55 -23.71 -15.07
CA LEU A 363 7.79 -24.91 -14.74
C LEU A 363 7.05 -25.46 -15.97
N GLN A 364 6.43 -24.59 -16.75
CA GLN A 364 5.73 -24.96 -17.97
C GLN A 364 6.68 -25.53 -19.02
N ASP A 365 7.87 -24.96 -19.20
CA ASP A 365 8.86 -25.43 -20.17
C ASP A 365 9.37 -26.84 -19.83
N HIS A 366 9.40 -27.20 -18.54
CA HIS A 366 9.73 -28.56 -18.10
C HIS A 366 8.56 -29.55 -18.26
N ILE A 367 7.34 -29.15 -17.86
CA ILE A 367 6.17 -30.03 -17.84
C ILE A 367 5.55 -30.18 -19.24
N ASN A 368 5.62 -29.15 -20.07
CA ASN A 368 5.01 -29.06 -21.40
C ASN A 368 3.51 -29.37 -21.45
N ASN A 369 2.79 -29.15 -20.34
CA ASN A 369 1.36 -29.39 -20.25
C ASN A 369 0.69 -28.32 -19.38
N TRP A 370 -0.04 -27.42 -20.04
CA TRP A 370 -0.70 -26.29 -19.39
C TRP A 370 -1.71 -26.70 -18.31
N ARG A 371 -2.37 -27.85 -18.45
CA ARG A 371 -3.33 -28.32 -17.45
C ARG A 371 -2.60 -28.69 -16.15
N ASN A 372 -1.52 -29.47 -16.26
CA ASN A 372 -0.73 -29.87 -15.09
C ASN A 372 -0.05 -28.66 -14.44
N THR A 373 0.51 -27.75 -15.23
CA THR A 373 1.11 -26.50 -14.74
C THR A 373 0.10 -25.63 -14.01
N ALA A 374 -1.11 -25.45 -14.58
CA ALA A 374 -2.17 -24.68 -13.93
C ALA A 374 -2.63 -25.34 -12.62
N LEU A 375 -2.75 -26.66 -12.56
CA LEU A 375 -3.11 -27.38 -11.33
C LEU A 375 -2.03 -27.26 -10.24
N ILE A 376 -0.76 -27.39 -10.60
CA ILE A 376 0.36 -27.18 -9.65
C ILE A 376 0.36 -25.75 -9.12
N LEU A 377 0.24 -24.77 -10.01
CA LEU A 377 0.13 -23.35 -9.62
C LEU A 377 -1.05 -23.13 -8.67
N THR A 378 -2.24 -23.62 -9.04
CA THR A 378 -3.47 -23.46 -8.25
C THR A 378 -3.36 -24.10 -6.87
N SER A 379 -2.60 -25.20 -6.75
CA SER A 379 -2.42 -25.90 -5.47
C SER A 379 -1.76 -25.03 -4.39
N ILE A 380 -1.01 -23.99 -4.76
CA ILE A 380 -0.40 -23.03 -3.84
C ILE A 380 -1.47 -22.25 -3.06
N LEU A 381 -2.70 -22.11 -3.57
CA LEU A 381 -3.80 -21.51 -2.80
C LEU A 381 -4.16 -22.35 -1.56
N PHE A 382 -4.01 -23.67 -1.60
CA PHE A 382 -4.20 -24.49 -0.40
C PHE A 382 -3.13 -24.21 0.66
N LEU A 383 -1.88 -23.93 0.24
CA LEU A 383 -0.83 -23.47 1.14
C LEU A 383 -1.18 -22.11 1.75
N ALA A 384 -1.64 -21.15 0.95
CA ALA A 384 -2.09 -19.85 1.45
C ALA A 384 -3.21 -19.98 2.48
N ALA A 385 -4.22 -20.81 2.19
CA ALA A 385 -5.31 -21.10 3.11
C ALA A 385 -4.83 -21.76 4.41
N GLY A 386 -3.89 -22.71 4.33
CA GLY A 386 -3.27 -23.36 5.49
C GLY A 386 -2.48 -22.38 6.36
N VAL A 387 -1.73 -21.46 5.75
CA VAL A 387 -0.99 -20.42 6.48
C VAL A 387 -1.96 -19.49 7.20
N TRP A 388 -3.02 -19.01 6.54
CA TRP A 388 -4.03 -18.18 7.21
C TRP A 388 -4.82 -18.93 8.28
N PHE A 389 -5.00 -20.24 8.14
CA PHE A 389 -5.63 -21.07 9.17
C PHE A 389 -4.82 -21.10 10.47
N ILE A 390 -3.48 -21.12 10.39
CA ILE A 390 -2.60 -20.97 11.58
C ILE A 390 -2.89 -19.64 12.30
N GLY A 391 -3.19 -18.58 11.55
CA GLY A 391 -3.53 -17.26 12.08
C GLY A 391 -4.74 -17.24 13.00
N VAL A 392 -5.71 -18.16 12.80
CA VAL A 392 -6.92 -18.27 13.63
C VAL A 392 -6.58 -18.52 15.10
N PHE A 393 -5.50 -19.27 15.37
CA PHE A 393 -5.06 -19.67 16.71
C PHE A 393 -4.06 -18.70 17.34
N LEU A 394 -3.64 -17.65 16.63
CA LEU A 394 -2.72 -16.68 17.19
C LEU A 394 -3.46 -15.72 18.14
N HIS A 395 -3.01 -15.66 19.39
CA HIS A 395 -3.50 -14.70 20.36
C HIS A 395 -3.22 -13.28 19.85
N SER A 396 -4.27 -12.58 19.44
CA SER A 396 -4.20 -11.23 18.88
C SER A 396 -5.05 -10.30 19.74
N VAL A 397 -4.37 -9.40 20.46
CA VAL A 397 -5.03 -8.23 21.04
C VAL A 397 -5.12 -7.19 19.93
N ASP A 398 -6.31 -6.65 19.69
CA ASP A 398 -6.47 -5.55 18.75
C ASP A 398 -5.69 -4.33 19.28
N LYS A 399 -4.62 -3.95 18.56
CA LYS A 399 -3.74 -2.84 18.97
C LYS A 399 -4.17 -1.50 18.37
N SER A 400 -5.28 -1.47 17.63
CA SER A 400 -5.82 -0.23 17.03
C SER A 400 -6.30 0.76 18.10
N SER A 401 -6.79 0.27 19.25
CA SER A 401 -7.35 1.09 20.32
C SER A 401 -6.31 1.75 21.24
N ASP A 402 -5.05 1.26 21.25
CA ASP A 402 -4.00 1.71 22.19
C ASP A 402 -3.61 3.20 22.03
N GLY A 403 -3.97 3.84 20.92
CA GLY A 403 -3.74 5.28 20.68
C GLY A 403 -4.87 6.20 21.15
N SER A 404 -6.02 5.65 21.57
CA SER A 404 -7.23 6.43 21.89
C SER A 404 -7.32 6.90 23.35
N GLN A 405 -6.61 6.24 24.28
CA GLN A 405 -6.69 6.58 25.71
C GLN A 405 -5.94 7.85 26.12
N GLN A 406 -5.13 8.46 25.23
CA GLN A 406 -4.41 9.71 25.56
C GLN A 406 -5.16 10.99 25.17
N VAL A 407 -6.30 10.92 24.47
CA VAL A 407 -7.02 12.12 23.97
C VAL A 407 -8.40 12.30 24.60
N SER A 408 -8.91 11.31 25.34
CA SER A 408 -10.29 11.34 25.90
C SER A 408 -10.46 12.16 27.19
N THR A 409 -9.55 13.07 27.51
CA THR A 409 -9.70 14.02 28.63
C THR A 409 -9.54 15.47 28.17
N THR A 410 -10.32 15.91 27.17
CA THR A 410 -10.65 17.34 27.07
C THR A 410 -11.98 17.58 26.33
N SER A 411 -13.03 17.76 27.13
CA SER A 411 -14.22 18.57 26.88
C SER A 411 -14.99 18.38 25.56
N THR A 412 -16.02 17.54 25.60
CA THR A 412 -17.23 17.71 24.79
C THR A 412 -17.96 18.99 25.22
N LYS A 413 -17.84 20.07 24.43
CA LYS A 413 -18.84 21.15 24.38
C LYS A 413 -19.31 21.32 22.93
N PRO A 414 -20.63 21.32 22.65
CA PRO A 414 -21.14 21.56 21.32
C PRO A 414 -21.01 23.05 20.96
N LEU A 415 -20.50 23.31 19.76
CA LEU A 415 -20.38 24.63 19.13
C LEU A 415 -21.74 25.09 18.56
N LEU A 416 -22.68 25.51 19.40
CA LEU A 416 -23.82 26.35 19.00
C LEU A 416 -24.27 27.16 20.22
N ASP A 417 -23.75 28.37 20.35
CA ASP A 417 -24.43 29.54 20.94
C ASP A 417 -23.48 30.74 20.79
N GLY A 418 -23.67 31.47 19.69
CA GLY A 418 -23.10 32.79 19.49
C GLY A 418 -24.19 33.82 19.69
N ASN A 419 -24.11 34.56 20.80
CA ASN A 419 -24.86 35.78 21.07
C ASN A 419 -24.83 36.70 19.84
N VAL A 420 -26.01 37.08 19.35
CA VAL A 420 -26.19 38.29 18.55
C VAL A 420 -26.67 39.36 19.51
N ASP A 421 -25.76 40.29 19.82
CA ASP A 421 -26.11 41.59 20.39
C ASP A 421 -26.88 42.40 19.34
N GLU A 422 -28.20 42.52 19.49
CA GLU A 422 -28.98 43.58 18.84
C GLU A 422 -29.06 44.77 19.79
N SER A 423 -28.18 45.74 19.56
CA SER A 423 -28.42 47.13 19.91
C SER A 423 -28.25 47.94 18.62
N PHE A 424 -29.36 48.50 18.11
CA PHE A 424 -29.51 49.83 17.51
C PHE A 424 -30.77 49.87 16.63
N LEU A 425 -31.69 50.76 17.05
CA LEU A 425 -32.91 51.30 16.43
C LEU A 425 -34.22 50.53 16.59
#